data_AF-A0AA39SFR7-F1
#
_entry.id   AF-A0AA39SFR7-F1
#
_cell.length_a   1.000
_cell.length_b   1.000
_cell.length_c   1.000
_cell.angle_alpha   90.00
_cell.angle_beta   90.00
_cell.angle_gamma   90.00
#
_symmetry.space_group_name_H-M   'P 1'
#
loop_
_entity.id
_entity.type
_entity.pdbx_description
1 polymer ?
#
loop_
_entity_poly.entity_id
_entity_poly.type
_entity_poly.pdbx_seq_one_letter_code
_entity_poly.pdbx_strand_id
1 'polypeptide(L)'
;MWKAAFNCLSVDEKVRSVGVPIVSACNCCSSRGIEDLDHILNNGDFASNLWRKVSAEVGVPFLAHRNWKERVQQWFNRASRSSQLGNLMVLIPCLVIWRLWRRRCAARLEGKLESISDV
;
A
#
# COMPACT_ATOMS: atom_id res chain seq x y z
N MET A 1 5.63 -8.94 -2.61
CA MET A 1 6.34 -8.32 -1.47
C MET A 1 7.76 -7.92 -1.81
N TRP A 2 8.61 -8.83 -2.29
CA TRP A 2 10.02 -8.54 -2.55
C TRP A 2 10.23 -7.33 -3.49
N LYS A 3 9.48 -7.21 -4.60
CA LYS A 3 9.58 -6.05 -5.50
C LYS A 3 9.30 -4.72 -4.79
N ALA A 4 8.35 -4.69 -3.84
CA ALA A 4 8.08 -3.49 -3.04
C ALA A 4 9.23 -3.22 -2.07
N ALA A 5 9.70 -4.24 -1.35
CA ALA A 5 10.80 -4.15 -0.38
C ALA A 5 12.07 -3.55 -1.00
N PHE A 6 12.40 -3.97 -2.22
CA PHE A 6 13.59 -3.54 -2.96
C PHE A 6 13.36 -2.33 -3.88
N ASN A 7 12.21 -1.63 -3.78
CA ASN A 7 11.90 -0.46 -4.62
C ASN A 7 11.98 -0.75 -6.14
N CYS A 8 11.55 -1.96 -6.54
CA CYS A 8 11.51 -2.45 -7.92
C CYS A 8 10.11 -2.32 -8.56
N LEU A 9 9.16 -1.69 -7.86
CA LEU A 9 7.83 -1.42 -8.40
C LEU A 9 7.87 -0.18 -9.28
N SER A 10 7.28 -0.28 -10.47
CA SER A 10 7.26 0.79 -11.47
C SER A 10 6.21 1.85 -11.15
N VAL A 11 6.47 2.71 -10.17
CA VAL A 11 5.69 3.94 -9.91
C VAL A 11 6.26 5.12 -10.68
N ASP A 12 5.48 6.18 -10.90
CA ASP A 12 5.90 7.29 -11.76
C ASP A 12 7.15 8.00 -11.24
N GLU A 13 7.26 8.25 -9.94
CA GLU A 13 8.49 8.83 -9.37
C GLU A 13 9.72 7.94 -9.60
N LYS A 14 9.54 6.61 -9.63
CA LYS A 14 10.65 5.69 -9.91
C LYS A 14 11.08 5.79 -11.37
N VAL A 15 10.13 5.89 -12.29
CA VAL A 15 10.40 6.08 -13.73
C VAL A 15 11.06 7.43 -13.98
N ARG A 16 10.62 8.49 -13.30
CA ARG A 16 11.26 9.80 -13.35
C ARG A 16 12.70 9.76 -12.81
N SER A 17 12.94 9.03 -11.72
CA SER A 17 14.27 8.91 -11.12
C SER A 17 15.33 8.27 -12.04
N VAL A 18 14.91 7.56 -13.08
CA VAL A 18 15.81 6.97 -14.09
C VAL A 18 15.92 7.83 -15.37
N GLY A 19 15.43 9.07 -15.33
CA GLY A 19 15.61 10.07 -16.38
C GLY A 19 14.50 10.12 -17.44
N VAL A 20 13.40 9.39 -17.27
CA VAL A 20 12.28 9.42 -18.22
C VAL A 20 11.33 10.58 -17.87
N PRO A 21 11.11 11.56 -18.78
CA PRO A 21 10.32 12.74 -18.48
C PRO A 21 8.81 12.43 -18.54
N ILE A 22 8.25 11.97 -17.43
CA ILE A 22 6.81 11.75 -17.28
C ILE A 22 6.19 12.67 -16.22
N VAL A 23 4.91 13.00 -16.42
CA VAL A 23 4.08 13.64 -15.40
C VAL A 23 3.61 12.57 -14.43
N SER A 24 3.97 12.72 -13.15
CA SER A 24 3.58 11.81 -12.07
C SER A 24 2.19 12.18 -11.61
N ALA A 25 1.25 11.26 -11.77
CA ALA A 25 -0.14 11.47 -11.38
C ALA A 25 -0.78 10.14 -11.00
N CYS A 26 -1.17 10.02 -9.73
CA CYS A 26 -1.88 8.85 -9.25
C CYS A 26 -3.28 8.77 -9.86
N ASN A 27 -3.58 7.65 -10.51
CA ASN A 27 -4.91 7.37 -11.08
C ASN A 27 -5.86 6.68 -10.09
N CYS A 28 -5.41 6.41 -8.85
CA CYS A 28 -6.16 5.63 -7.86
C CYS A 28 -6.96 6.49 -6.86
N CYS A 29 -6.63 7.78 -6.78
CA CYS A 29 -7.15 8.73 -5.78
C CYS A 29 -7.97 9.82 -6.48
N SER A 30 -8.97 10.36 -5.76
CA SER A 30 -9.84 11.41 -6.29
C SER A 30 -9.05 12.71 -6.54
N SER A 31 -8.18 13.08 -5.58
CA SER A 31 -7.15 14.09 -5.82
C SER A 31 -5.92 13.41 -6.41
N ARG A 32 -5.56 13.79 -7.64
CA ARG A 32 -4.38 13.28 -8.34
C ARG A 32 -3.10 13.80 -7.66
N GLY A 33 -2.58 13.03 -6.70
CA GLY A 33 -1.30 13.27 -6.06
C GLY A 33 -0.12 12.70 -6.86
N ILE A 34 1.10 12.96 -6.39
CA ILE A 34 2.33 12.36 -6.90
C ILE A 34 2.25 10.83 -6.71
N GLU A 35 2.53 10.08 -7.77
CA GLU A 35 2.52 8.62 -7.72
C GLU A 35 3.89 8.08 -7.31
N ASP A 36 4.10 7.97 -6.00
CA ASP A 36 5.24 7.27 -5.41
C ASP A 36 4.81 5.99 -4.66
N LEU A 37 5.79 5.24 -4.15
CA LEU A 37 5.50 4.00 -3.43
C LEU A 37 4.75 4.23 -2.12
N ASP A 38 5.04 5.32 -1.41
CA ASP A 38 4.39 5.61 -0.14
C ASP A 38 2.93 6.01 -0.35
N HIS A 39 2.67 6.78 -1.39
CA HIS A 39 1.33 7.13 -1.81
C HIS A 39 0.50 5.90 -2.15
N ILE A 40 1.02 5.01 -3.01
CA ILE A 40 0.29 3.82 -3.45
C ILE A 40 0.10 2.80 -2.32
N LEU A 41 1.10 2.62 -1.44
CA LEU A 41 1.08 1.54 -0.45
C LEU A 41 0.64 1.98 0.95
N ASN A 42 0.49 3.28 1.21
CA ASN A 42 0.33 3.77 2.57
C ASN A 42 -0.57 5.01 2.70
N ASN A 43 -0.17 6.14 2.12
CA ASN A 43 -0.76 7.44 2.46
C ASN A 43 -1.85 7.95 1.50
N GLY A 44 -2.00 7.35 0.31
CA GLY A 44 -3.07 7.69 -0.61
C GLY A 44 -4.45 7.38 -0.03
N ASP A 45 -5.48 8.10 -0.48
CA ASP A 45 -6.83 8.08 0.12
C ASP A 45 -7.34 6.66 0.35
N PHE A 46 -7.29 5.83 -0.70
CA PHE A 46 -7.71 4.44 -0.61
C PHE A 46 -6.80 3.60 0.30
N ALA A 47 -5.48 3.76 0.19
CA ALA A 47 -4.51 3.01 0.99
C ALA A 47 -4.68 3.30 2.48
N SER A 48 -4.77 4.58 2.84
CA SER A 48 -4.98 5.04 4.21
C SER A 48 -6.29 4.51 4.79
N ASN A 49 -7.38 4.55 4.02
CA ASN A 49 -8.67 4.02 4.45
C ASN A 49 -8.65 2.49 4.62
N LEU A 50 -8.04 1.75 3.69
CA LEU A 50 -7.91 0.30 3.80
C LEU A 50 -7.08 -0.09 5.02
N TRP A 51 -5.93 0.57 5.22
CA TRP A 51 -5.10 0.34 6.40
C TRP A 51 -5.86 0.64 7.68
N ARG A 52 -6.63 1.73 7.75
CA ARG A 52 -7.43 2.08 8.93
C ARG A 52 -8.50 1.03 9.22
N LYS A 53 -9.23 0.57 8.20
CA LYS A 53 -10.25 -0.48 8.30
C LYS A 53 -9.64 -1.78 8.85
N VAL A 54 -8.61 -2.29 8.18
CA VAL A 54 -7.95 -3.55 8.55
C VAL A 54 -7.27 -3.44 9.92
N SER A 55 -6.62 -2.33 10.23
CA SER A 55 -6.05 -2.05 11.56
C SER A 55 -7.11 -2.09 12.66
N ALA A 56 -8.28 -1.51 12.44
CA ALA A 56 -9.38 -1.50 13.40
C ALA A 56 -9.93 -2.92 13.64
N GLU A 57 -10.10 -3.71 12.58
CA GLU A 57 -10.64 -5.08 12.64
C GLU A 57 -9.77 -6.03 13.48
N VAL A 58 -8.44 -5.84 13.50
CA VAL A 58 -7.51 -6.70 14.25
C VAL A 58 -6.87 -6.03 15.46
N GLY A 59 -7.33 -4.84 15.85
CA GLY A 59 -6.83 -4.14 17.05
C GLY A 59 -5.38 -3.63 16.95
N VAL A 60 -4.91 -3.30 15.75
CA VAL A 60 -3.59 -2.70 15.52
C VAL A 60 -3.74 -1.18 15.42
N PRO A 61 -3.11 -0.37 16.30
CA PRO A 61 -3.16 1.08 16.22
C PRO A 61 -2.68 1.59 14.85
N PHE A 62 -3.48 2.44 14.23
CA PHE A 62 -3.07 3.17 13.03
C PHE A 62 -2.25 4.39 13.47
N LEU A 63 -0.93 4.33 13.29
CA LEU A 63 -0.04 5.46 13.60
C LEU A 63 0.03 6.42 12.40
N ALA A 64 -0.26 7.69 12.64
CA ALA A 64 -0.07 8.75 11.66
C ALA A 64 1.43 8.97 11.36
N HIS A 65 1.73 9.62 10.24
CA HIS A 65 3.09 10.03 9.85
C HIS A 65 4.12 8.89 9.78
N ARG A 66 3.70 7.71 9.34
CA ARG A 66 4.58 6.59 9.01
C ARG A 66 4.61 6.38 7.51
N ASN A 67 5.80 6.05 6.99
CA ASN A 67 5.91 5.52 5.63
C ASN A 67 5.47 4.06 5.58
N TRP A 68 5.31 3.52 4.37
CA TRP A 68 4.78 2.18 4.14
C TRP A 68 5.66 1.08 4.75
N LYS A 69 6.99 1.26 4.76
CA LYS A 69 7.92 0.29 5.37
C LYS A 69 7.77 0.27 6.88
N GLU A 70 7.72 1.44 7.50
CA GLU A 70 7.50 1.57 8.94
C GLU A 70 6.14 0.99 9.34
N ARG A 71 5.11 1.20 8.53
CA ARG A 71 3.80 0.59 8.74
C ARG A 71 3.90 -0.93 8.72
N VAL A 72 4.51 -1.54 7.70
CA VAL A 72 4.68 -3.01 7.66
C VAL A 72 5.50 -3.51 8.85
N GLN A 73 6.58 -2.80 9.22
CA GLN A 73 7.41 -3.17 10.36
C GLN A 73 6.63 -3.15 11.67
N GLN A 74 5.72 -2.19 11.86
CA GLN A 74 4.84 -2.14 13.03
C GLN A 74 4.00 -3.41 13.18
N TRP A 75 3.50 -3.94 12.07
CA TRP A 75 2.72 -5.19 12.06
C TRP A 75 3.61 -6.40 12.37
N PHE A 76 4.79 -6.47 11.76
CA PHE A 76 5.73 -7.55 12.01
C PHE A 76 6.24 -7.56 13.46
N ASN A 77 6.43 -6.40 14.07
CA ASN A 77 6.81 -6.29 15.49
C ASN A 77 5.74 -6.83 16.44
N ARG A 78 4.49 -6.92 16.00
CA ARG A 78 3.36 -7.48 16.77
C ARG A 78 3.14 -8.97 16.50
N ALA A 79 3.81 -9.53 15.49
CA ALA A 79 3.70 -10.94 15.18
C ALA A 79 4.43 -11.78 16.26
N SER A 80 3.67 -12.57 17.01
CA SER A 80 4.26 -13.62 17.85
C SER A 80 4.64 -14.83 17.00
N ARG A 81 5.86 -15.35 17.16
CA ARG A 81 6.36 -16.49 16.38
C ARG A 81 5.63 -17.81 16.64
N SER A 82 4.87 -17.92 17.73
CA SER A 82 4.26 -19.17 18.19
C SER A 82 2.73 -19.18 18.17
N SER A 83 2.07 -18.10 17.72
CA SER A 83 0.61 -18.03 17.68
C SER A 83 0.05 -17.94 16.25
N GLN A 84 -1.13 -18.55 16.03
CA GLN A 84 -1.88 -18.40 14.78
C GLN A 84 -2.15 -16.92 14.47
N LEU A 85 -2.43 -16.12 15.51
CA LEU A 85 -2.59 -14.68 15.39
C LEU A 85 -1.32 -14.00 14.89
N GLY A 86 -0.14 -14.41 15.35
CA GLY A 86 1.13 -13.86 14.86
C GLY A 86 1.38 -14.14 13.38
N ASN A 87 1.00 -15.32 12.89
CA ASN A 87 1.05 -15.61 11.45
C ASN A 87 0.11 -14.69 10.65
N LEU A 88 -1.09 -14.43 11.15
CA LEU A 88 -2.02 -13.48 10.52
C LEU A 88 -1.43 -12.07 10.48
N MET A 89 -0.73 -11.63 11.53
CA MET A 89 -0.08 -10.32 11.59
C MET A 89 1.01 -10.12 10.53
N VAL A 90 1.63 -11.20 10.04
CA VAL A 90 2.59 -11.15 8.91
C VAL A 90 1.87 -11.20 7.56
N LEU A 91 0.81 -12.01 7.46
CA LEU A 91 0.06 -12.20 6.21
C LEU A 91 -0.76 -10.97 5.83
N ILE A 92 -1.38 -10.30 6.80
CA ILE A 92 -2.26 -9.15 6.55
C ILE A 92 -1.53 -8.02 5.80
N PRO A 93 -0.35 -7.53 6.25
CA PRO A 93 0.41 -6.53 5.49
C PRO A 93 0.74 -6.99 4.08
N CYS A 94 0.99 -8.29 3.91
CA CYS A 94 1.31 -8.85 2.61
C CYS A 94 0.13 -8.78 1.63
N LEU A 95 -1.06 -9.14 2.11
CA LEU A 95 -2.31 -9.10 1.37
C LEU A 95 -2.75 -7.66 1.07
N VAL A 96 -2.62 -6.74 2.04
CA VAL A 96 -2.97 -5.33 1.86
C VAL A 96 -2.11 -4.70 0.77
N ILE A 97 -0.78 -4.84 0.83
CA ILE A 97 0.13 -4.31 -0.20
C ILE A 97 -0.18 -4.93 -1.57
N TRP A 98 -0.45 -6.23 -1.63
CA TRP A 98 -0.82 -6.89 -2.88
C TRP A 98 -2.14 -6.34 -3.45
N ARG A 99 -3.17 -6.16 -2.62
CA ARG A 99 -4.47 -5.59 -3.02
C ARG A 99 -4.31 -4.16 -3.52
N LEU A 100 -3.54 -3.33 -2.82
CA LEU A 100 -3.25 -1.95 -3.23
C LEU A 100 -2.54 -1.89 -4.57
N TRP A 101 -1.52 -2.73 -4.75
CA TRP A 101 -0.80 -2.81 -6.03
C TRP A 101 -1.70 -3.30 -7.16
N ARG A 102 -2.52 -4.33 -6.92
CA ARG A 102 -3.47 -4.87 -7.90
C ARG A 102 -4.48 -3.80 -8.34
N ARG A 103 -5.06 -3.07 -7.39
CA ARG A 103 -5.97 -1.95 -7.65
C ARG A 103 -5.29 -0.89 -8.53
N ARG A 104 -4.04 -0.53 -8.22
CA ARG A 104 -3.27 0.43 -9.03
C ARG A 104 -3.03 -0.06 -10.45
N CYS A 105 -2.70 -1.33 -10.64
CA CYS A 105 -2.59 -1.92 -11.97
C CYS A 105 -3.93 -1.89 -12.72
N ALA A 106 -5.05 -2.24 -12.08
CA ALA A 106 -6.37 -2.20 -12.70
C ALA A 106 -6.77 -0.76 -13.11
N ALA A 107 -6.55 0.22 -12.24
CA ALA A 107 -6.83 1.62 -12.54
C ALA A 107 -5.97 2.15 -13.71
N ARG A 108 -4.69 1.75 -13.77
CA ARG A 108 -3.74 2.28 -14.76
C ARG A 108 -3.80 1.55 -16.11
N LEU A 109 -4.03 0.24 -16.12
CA LEU A 109 -3.99 -0.57 -17.34
C LEU A 109 -5.38 -0.88 -17.90
N GLU A 110 -6.39 -0.95 -17.05
CA GLU A 110 -7.76 -1.33 -17.44
C GLU A 110 -8.77 -0.17 -17.30
N GLY A 111 -8.37 0.96 -16.69
CA GLY A 111 -9.26 2.09 -16.41
C GLY A 111 -10.34 1.81 -15.37
N LYS A 112 -10.20 0.75 -14.57
CA LYS A 112 -11.19 0.34 -13.55
C LYS A 112 -10.83 0.89 -12.17
N LEU A 113 -11.78 1.61 -11.55
CA LEU A 113 -11.69 2.06 -10.17
C LEU A 113 -12.54 1.14 -9.28
N GLU A 114 -11.89 0.20 -8.59
CA GLU A 114 -12.56 -0.61 -7.56
C GLU A 114 -13.00 0.30 -6.40
N SER A 115 -14.05 -0.04 -5.68
CA SER A 115 -14.47 0.65 -4.45
C SER A 115 -13.90 -0.04 -3.20
N ILE A 116 -13.95 0.63 -2.04
CA ILE A 116 -13.69 -0.02 -0.73
C ILE A 116 -14.75 -1.08 -0.43
N SER A 117 -15.97 -0.94 -0.96
CA SER A 117 -17.05 -1.92 -0.81
C SER A 117 -16.76 -3.25 -1.52
N ASP A 118 -15.82 -3.27 -2.45
CA ASP A 118 -15.40 -4.47 -3.19
C ASP A 118 -14.26 -5.21 -2.46
N VAL A 119 -14.01 -4.87 -1.18
CA VAL A 119 -12.90 -5.37 -0.34
C VAL A 119 -13.38 -5.91 1.01
#